data_AF-A0A0T9QKR6-F1
#
_entry.id   AF-A0A0T9QKR6-F1
#
_cell.length_a   1.000
_cell.length_b   1.000
_cell.length_c   1.000
_cell.angle_alpha   90.00
_cell.angle_beta   90.00
_cell.angle_gamma   90.00
#
_symmetry.space_group_name_H-M   'P 1'
#
loop_
_entity.id
_entity.type
_entity.pdbx_description
1 polymer ?
#
loop_
_entity_poly.entity_id
_entity_poly.type
_entity_poly.pdbx_seq_one_letter_code
_entity_poly.pdbx_strand_id
1 'polypeptide(L)'
;MNNLISNKPSMTSLDIADLAKSRHADVKRSIGRLSDRGVIQLPPVAKVEDKQSNSPNRFTDVYHFEGDQGKRDSIVVVAQLCPEFTARLVDRWRELEEERCRPKSQAELIAAMAMANLEQERRLNHVEDRVVAVTETIEKIKRGSIPVGWVGYSLLKTKSGMSVPKCKNLVNAYRIPTDTITIMTPDGQPRPMAIAFEAEFMAAFRKMMSEAEPRGTRWYHPKMGIFQAIGWAGA
;
A
#
# COMPACT_ATOMS: atom_id res chain seq x y z
N MET A 1 50.99 -14.85 -24.19
CA MET A 1 50.12 -15.75 -23.40
C MET A 1 49.20 -14.89 -22.55
N ASN A 2 47.91 -15.21 -22.57
CA ASN A 2 46.78 -14.32 -22.27
C ASN A 2 46.78 -13.75 -20.84
N ASN A 3 46.86 -12.42 -20.75
CA ASN A 3 46.38 -11.65 -19.60
C ASN A 3 44.83 -11.70 -19.60
N LEU A 4 44.25 -12.71 -18.95
CA LEU A 4 42.88 -12.60 -18.46
C LEU A 4 42.93 -11.52 -17.37
N ILE A 5 42.59 -10.29 -17.73
CA ILE A 5 42.32 -9.23 -16.76
C ILE A 5 41.07 -9.69 -16.00
N SER A 6 41.27 -10.35 -14.85
CA SER A 6 40.17 -10.54 -13.93
C SER A 6 39.71 -9.15 -13.51
N ASN A 7 38.50 -8.78 -13.93
CA ASN A 7 37.89 -7.50 -13.58
C ASN A 7 37.29 -7.52 -12.16
N LYS A 8 37.56 -8.58 -11.38
CA LYS A 8 37.13 -8.68 -9.99
C LYS A 8 38.20 -8.10 -9.09
N PRO A 9 37.82 -7.28 -8.09
CA PRO A 9 38.78 -6.76 -7.12
C PRO A 9 39.46 -7.92 -6.41
N SER A 10 40.78 -7.85 -6.34
CA SER A 10 41.64 -8.87 -5.73
C SER A 10 42.63 -8.23 -4.76
N MET A 11 43.11 -9.02 -3.80
CA MET A 11 44.17 -8.64 -2.87
C MET A 11 45.08 -9.84 -2.62
N THR A 12 46.37 -9.62 -2.53
CA THR A 12 47.35 -10.68 -2.26
C THR A 12 47.78 -10.69 -0.79
N SER A 13 48.33 -11.81 -0.34
CA SER A 13 48.97 -11.89 0.99
C SER A 13 50.13 -10.90 1.20
N LEU A 14 50.76 -10.38 0.14
CA LEU A 14 51.75 -9.32 0.25
C LEU A 14 51.09 -7.97 0.56
N ASP A 15 50.00 -7.63 -0.14
CA ASP A 15 49.22 -6.42 0.15
C ASP A 15 48.71 -6.42 1.60
N ILE A 16 48.28 -7.59 2.11
CA ILE A 16 47.87 -7.77 3.51
C ILE A 16 49.05 -7.54 4.47
N ALA A 17 50.24 -8.04 4.12
CA ALA A 17 51.45 -7.86 4.92
C ALA A 17 51.81 -6.37 5.03
N ASP A 18 51.73 -5.64 3.92
CA ASP A 18 51.98 -4.20 3.85
C ASP A 18 50.93 -3.38 4.61
N LEU A 19 49.66 -3.79 4.54
CA LEU A 19 48.55 -3.15 5.25
C LEU A 19 48.66 -3.37 6.77
N ALA A 20 48.89 -4.60 7.20
CA ALA A 20 49.01 -4.99 8.60
C ALA A 20 50.40 -4.72 9.20
N LYS A 21 51.33 -4.14 8.42
CA LYS A 21 52.74 -3.92 8.80
C LYS A 21 53.38 -5.15 9.44
N SER A 22 53.07 -6.32 8.88
CA SER A 22 53.45 -7.63 9.38
C SER A 22 54.35 -8.34 8.38
N ARG A 23 55.20 -9.27 8.83
CA ARG A 23 56.03 -10.05 7.90
C ARG A 23 55.14 -10.98 7.09
N HIS A 24 55.41 -11.11 5.79
CA HIS A 24 54.64 -11.98 4.89
C HIS A 24 54.57 -13.44 5.37
N ALA A 25 55.62 -13.94 6.01
CA ALA A 25 55.64 -15.28 6.61
C ALA A 25 54.59 -15.45 7.73
N ASP A 26 54.38 -14.42 8.55
CA ASP A 26 53.38 -14.44 9.61
C ASP A 26 51.96 -14.36 9.03
N VAL A 27 51.77 -13.59 7.95
CA VAL A 27 50.50 -13.56 7.21
C VAL A 27 50.16 -14.95 6.65
N LYS A 28 51.11 -15.60 5.97
CA LYS A 28 50.91 -16.96 5.44
C LYS A 28 50.57 -17.97 6.53
N ARG A 29 51.25 -17.91 7.67
CA ARG A 29 50.99 -18.77 8.82
C ARG A 29 49.58 -18.55 9.39
N SER A 30 49.15 -17.30 9.48
CA SER A 30 47.80 -16.94 9.92
C SER A 30 46.73 -17.44 8.95
N ILE A 31 46.94 -17.30 7.64
CA ILE A 31 46.02 -17.83 6.62
C ILE A 31 45.87 -19.35 6.77
N GLY A 32 46.97 -20.09 6.88
CA GLY A 32 46.92 -21.55 7.09
C GLY A 32 46.12 -21.93 8.33
N ARG A 33 46.43 -21.32 9.48
CA ARG A 33 45.71 -21.58 10.74
C ARG A 33 44.22 -21.25 10.68
N LEU A 34 43.84 -20.15 10.01
CA LEU A 34 42.44 -19.77 9.86
C LEU A 34 41.69 -20.73 8.92
N SER A 35 42.36 -21.21 7.87
CA SER A 35 41.82 -22.22 6.98
C SER A 35 41.65 -23.57 7.68
N ASP A 36 42.64 -24.01 8.45
CA ASP A 36 42.58 -25.27 9.21
C ASP A 36 41.44 -25.28 10.24
N ARG A 37 41.12 -24.10 10.80
CA ARG A 37 39.98 -23.90 11.71
C ARG A 37 38.63 -23.75 10.99
N GLY A 38 38.61 -23.73 9.66
CA GLY A 38 37.41 -23.49 8.86
C GLY A 38 36.84 -22.07 8.97
N VAL A 39 37.63 -21.09 9.45
CA VAL A 39 37.16 -19.69 9.62
C VAL A 39 37.14 -18.97 8.26
N ILE A 40 38.11 -19.30 7.40
CA ILE A 40 38.23 -18.83 6.01
C ILE A 40 38.37 -20.04 5.08
N GLN A 41 38.08 -19.84 3.79
CA GLN A 41 38.43 -20.82 2.76
C GLN A 41 39.92 -20.65 2.39
N LEU A 42 40.66 -21.76 2.20
CA LEU A 42 42.05 -21.69 1.76
C LEU A 42 42.13 -20.97 0.39
N PRO A 43 42.79 -19.80 0.30
CA PRO A 43 42.87 -19.10 -0.96
C PRO A 43 43.82 -19.82 -1.94
N PRO A 44 43.63 -19.67 -3.25
CA PRO A 44 44.57 -20.19 -4.24
C PRO A 44 45.94 -19.52 -4.11
N VAL A 45 46.99 -20.28 -4.42
CA VAL A 45 48.38 -19.78 -4.43
C VAL A 45 48.73 -19.32 -5.85
N ALA A 46 49.35 -18.15 -5.97
CA ALA A 46 49.90 -17.60 -7.20
C ALA A 46 51.38 -17.29 -7.01
N LYS A 47 52.17 -17.33 -8.10
CA LYS A 47 53.57 -16.87 -8.11
C LYS A 47 53.63 -15.44 -8.57
N VAL A 48 54.22 -14.57 -7.74
CA VAL A 48 54.48 -13.18 -8.08
C VAL A 48 55.98 -12.99 -8.23
N GLU A 49 56.39 -12.31 -9.28
CA GLU A 49 57.78 -11.92 -9.51
C GLU A 49 58.12 -10.66 -8.71
N ASP A 50 59.15 -10.78 -7.88
CA ASP A 50 59.82 -9.66 -7.24
C ASP A 50 60.70 -8.96 -8.28
N LYS A 51 60.15 -7.87 -8.83
CA LYS A 51 60.82 -7.05 -9.85
C LYS A 51 62.07 -6.34 -9.33
N GLN A 52 62.28 -6.29 -8.02
CA GLN A 52 63.48 -5.68 -7.41
C GLN A 52 64.64 -6.67 -7.29
N SER A 53 64.39 -7.97 -7.47
CA SER A 53 65.41 -9.01 -7.36
C SER A 53 65.90 -9.47 -8.74
N ASN A 54 67.23 -9.40 -8.94
CA ASN A 54 67.89 -9.98 -10.11
C ASN A 54 68.24 -11.47 -9.92
N SER A 55 67.80 -12.09 -8.83
CA SER A 55 68.05 -13.50 -8.55
C SER A 55 67.17 -14.42 -9.40
N PRO A 56 67.64 -15.63 -9.79
CA PRO A 56 66.78 -16.69 -10.31
C PRO A 56 65.63 -17.06 -9.35
N ASN A 57 65.80 -16.79 -8.04
CA ASN A 57 64.80 -17.00 -7.00
C ASN A 57 63.91 -15.76 -6.75
N ARG A 58 63.66 -14.95 -7.79
CA ARG A 58 62.82 -13.75 -7.70
C ARG A 58 61.32 -14.03 -7.60
N PHE A 59 60.88 -15.29 -7.63
CA PHE A 59 59.46 -15.62 -7.52
C PHE A 59 59.08 -15.93 -6.09
N THR A 60 58.02 -15.29 -5.60
CA THR A 60 57.45 -15.54 -4.29
C THR A 60 56.03 -16.07 -4.44
N ASP A 61 55.73 -17.19 -3.76
CA ASP A 61 54.38 -17.70 -3.67
C ASP A 61 53.53 -16.78 -2.79
N VAL A 62 52.33 -16.41 -3.23
CA VAL A 62 51.40 -15.57 -2.49
C VAL A 62 50.00 -16.19 -2.52
N TYR A 63 49.24 -16.00 -1.46
CA TYR A 63 47.80 -16.29 -1.48
C TYR A 63 47.07 -15.17 -2.21
N HIS A 64 46.15 -15.54 -3.11
CA HIS A 64 45.35 -14.62 -3.91
C HIS A 64 43.88 -14.66 -3.46
N PHE A 65 43.38 -13.51 -2.99
CA PHE A 65 42.00 -13.35 -2.57
C PHE A 65 41.22 -12.61 -3.66
N GLU A 66 40.09 -13.16 -4.11
CA GLU A 66 39.29 -12.59 -5.20
C GLU A 66 37.78 -12.69 -4.90
N GLY A 67 37.02 -11.68 -5.33
CA GLY A 67 35.56 -11.64 -5.17
C GLY A 67 35.11 -11.44 -3.72
N ASP A 68 33.81 -11.62 -3.46
CA ASP A 68 33.22 -11.33 -2.15
C ASP A 68 33.75 -12.24 -1.03
N GLN A 69 33.98 -13.52 -1.34
CA GLN A 69 34.57 -14.47 -0.39
C GLN A 69 36.01 -14.08 -0.05
N GLY A 70 36.83 -13.76 -1.07
CA GLY A 70 38.19 -13.29 -0.86
C GLY A 70 38.26 -11.98 -0.07
N LYS A 71 37.31 -11.06 -0.30
CA LYS A 71 37.16 -9.82 0.46
C LYS A 71 36.86 -10.09 1.94
N ARG A 72 35.88 -10.94 2.25
CA ARG A 72 35.57 -11.34 3.63
C ARG A 72 36.79 -11.98 4.30
N ASP A 73 37.37 -12.98 3.66
CA ASP A 73 38.43 -13.80 4.25
C ASP A 73 39.72 -12.99 4.47
N SER A 74 40.02 -12.05 3.57
CA SER A 74 41.15 -11.14 3.76
C SER A 74 40.95 -10.13 4.90
N ILE A 75 39.72 -9.63 5.13
CA ILE A 75 39.41 -8.79 6.30
C ILE A 75 39.60 -9.58 7.60
N VAL A 76 39.17 -10.85 7.62
CA VAL A 76 39.36 -11.73 8.78
C VAL A 76 40.85 -11.95 9.08
N VAL A 77 41.67 -12.16 8.05
CA VAL A 77 43.13 -12.29 8.21
C VAL A 77 43.74 -11.01 8.80
N VAL A 78 43.35 -9.84 8.30
CA VAL A 78 43.82 -8.54 8.83
C VAL A 78 43.39 -8.35 10.28
N ALA A 79 42.14 -8.67 10.63
CA ALA A 79 41.63 -8.56 12.00
C ALA A 79 42.44 -9.42 12.99
N GLN A 80 42.86 -10.62 12.58
CA GLN A 80 43.71 -11.52 13.38
C GLN A 80 45.14 -10.98 13.55
N LEU A 81 45.69 -10.29 12.54
CA LEU A 81 47.05 -9.73 12.57
C LEU A 81 47.13 -8.39 13.30
N CYS A 82 46.03 -7.64 13.35
CA CYS A 82 45.94 -6.34 14.01
C CYS A 82 44.93 -6.37 15.16
N PRO A 83 45.19 -7.13 16.24
CA PRO A 83 44.26 -7.23 17.38
C PRO A 83 44.03 -5.87 18.05
N GLU A 84 45.02 -4.98 18.06
CA GLU A 84 44.89 -3.61 18.57
C GLU A 84 43.88 -2.77 17.78
N PHE A 85 43.89 -2.89 16.45
CA PHE A 85 42.91 -2.22 15.61
C PHE A 85 41.49 -2.76 15.87
N THR A 86 41.36 -4.08 16.02
CA THR A 86 40.09 -4.72 16.37
C THR A 86 39.61 -4.29 17.76
N ALA A 87 40.50 -4.16 18.74
CA ALA A 87 40.16 -3.65 20.07
C ALA A 87 39.64 -2.21 20.00
N ARG A 88 40.33 -1.31 19.27
CA ARG A 88 39.86 0.07 19.07
C ARG A 88 38.50 0.15 18.39
N LEU A 89 38.23 -0.75 17.44
CA LEU A 89 36.91 -0.84 16.82
C LEU A 89 35.83 -1.22 17.84
N VAL A 90 36.12 -2.22 18.69
CA VAL A 90 35.21 -2.65 19.76
C VAL A 90 34.99 -1.54 20.79
N ASP A 91 36.05 -0.87 21.24
CA ASP A 91 35.97 0.25 22.18
C ASP A 91 35.11 1.37 21.61
N ARG A 92 35.29 1.70 20.32
CA ARG A 92 34.46 2.70 19.64
C ARG A 92 32.98 2.33 19.59
N TRP A 93 32.65 1.06 19.37
CA TRP A 93 31.26 0.60 19.41
C TRP A 93 30.67 0.74 20.82
N ARG A 94 31.43 0.38 21.85
CA ARG A 94 31.01 0.58 23.24
C ARG A 94 30.76 2.05 23.57
N GLU A 95 31.64 2.96 23.17
CA GLU A 95 31.44 4.40 23.32
C GLU A 95 30.11 4.86 22.70
N LEU A 96 29.82 4.43 21.46
CA LEU A 96 28.58 4.78 20.76
C LEU A 96 27.32 4.17 21.41
N GLU A 97 27.44 2.96 21.95
CA GLU A 97 26.36 2.31 22.69
C GLU A 97 26.09 3.02 24.02
N GLU A 98 27.13 3.40 24.75
CA GLU A 98 27.04 4.18 26.00
C GLU A 98 26.43 5.56 25.75
N GLU A 99 26.83 6.25 24.68
CA GLU A 99 26.22 7.52 24.27
C GLU A 99 24.73 7.40 23.98
N ARG A 100 24.28 6.25 23.46
CA ARG A 100 22.86 5.98 23.19
C ARG A 100 22.08 5.51 24.40
N CYS A 101 22.72 4.79 25.30
CA CYS A 101 22.13 4.30 26.55
C CYS A 101 22.14 5.33 27.67
N ARG A 102 22.83 6.47 27.51
CA ARG A 102 22.76 7.56 28.48
C ARG A 102 21.29 8.02 28.64
N PRO A 103 20.82 8.24 29.87
CA PRO A 103 19.47 8.74 30.09
C PRO A 103 19.32 10.08 29.36
N LYS A 104 18.32 10.16 28.48
CA LYS A 104 18.02 11.39 27.75
C LYS A 104 17.77 12.53 28.73
N SER A 105 18.33 13.69 28.47
CA SER A 105 18.01 14.89 29.24
C SER A 105 16.54 15.27 29.07
N GLN A 106 16.00 16.06 30.00
CA GLN A 106 14.62 16.55 29.89
C GLN A 106 14.37 17.30 28.57
N ALA A 107 15.36 18.07 28.09
CA ALA A 107 15.26 18.78 26.81
C ALA A 107 15.20 17.84 25.60
N GLU A 108 16.01 16.77 25.60
CA GLU A 108 16.01 15.77 24.52
C GLU A 108 14.68 14.99 24.48
N LEU A 109 14.07 14.72 25.64
CA LEU A 109 12.76 14.08 25.72
C LEU A 109 11.66 14.98 25.15
N ILE A 110 11.65 16.26 25.52
CA ILE A 110 10.69 17.24 25.00
C ILE A 110 10.82 17.36 23.47
N ALA A 111 12.04 17.43 22.95
CA ALA A 111 12.29 17.48 21.51
C ALA A 111 11.78 16.23 20.79
N ALA A 112 12.04 15.04 21.35
CA ALA A 112 11.54 13.78 20.79
C ALA A 112 10.00 13.72 20.78
N MET A 113 9.36 14.16 21.86
CA MET A 113 7.91 14.21 21.96
C MET A 113 7.29 15.23 21.00
N ALA A 114 7.90 16.40 20.83
CA ALA A 114 7.47 17.40 19.87
C ALA A 114 7.53 16.87 18.42
N MET A 115 8.60 16.16 18.05
CA MET A 115 8.71 15.52 16.74
C MET A 115 7.64 14.43 16.52
N ALA A 116 7.39 13.59 17.54
CA ALA A 116 6.36 12.57 17.46
C ALA A 116 4.95 13.18 17.29
N ASN A 117 4.67 14.27 18.01
CA ASN A 117 3.39 14.99 17.90
C ASN A 117 3.19 15.58 16.50
N LEU A 118 4.22 16.20 15.91
CA LEU A 118 4.15 16.72 14.54
C LEU A 118 3.90 15.62 13.51
N GLU A 119 4.50 14.44 13.67
CA GLU A 119 4.24 13.31 12.79
C GLU A 119 2.79 12.80 12.94
N GLN A 120 2.30 12.74 14.18
CA GLN A 120 0.92 12.37 14.46
C GLN A 120 -0.07 13.36 13.86
N GLU A 121 0.19 14.65 13.96
CA GLU A 121 -0.65 15.71 13.37
C GLU A 121 -0.72 15.58 11.84
N ARG A 122 0.42 15.33 11.18
CA ARG A 122 0.43 15.06 9.73
C ARG A 122 -0.38 13.84 9.35
N ARG A 123 -0.31 12.77 10.15
CA ARG A 123 -1.12 11.56 9.93
C ARG A 123 -2.61 11.86 10.08
N LEU A 124 -2.99 12.65 11.10
CA LEU A 124 -4.38 13.06 11.32
C LEU A 124 -4.91 13.88 10.14
N ASN A 125 -4.17 14.89 9.68
CA ASN A 125 -4.57 15.69 8.52
C ASN A 125 -4.77 14.82 7.26
N HIS A 126 -3.88 13.86 7.01
CA HIS A 126 -4.03 12.93 5.89
C HIS A 126 -5.27 12.03 6.03
N VAL A 127 -5.64 11.65 7.25
CA VAL A 127 -6.88 10.90 7.49
C VAL A 127 -8.10 11.79 7.26
N GLU A 128 -8.08 13.04 7.71
CA GLU A 128 -9.15 14.01 7.48
C GLU A 128 -9.42 14.22 5.98
N ASP A 129 -8.37 14.40 5.16
CA ASP A 129 -8.51 14.53 3.70
C ASP A 129 -9.20 13.31 3.06
N ARG A 130 -8.87 12.10 3.52
CA ARG A 130 -9.53 10.87 3.05
C ARG A 130 -11.00 10.83 3.48
N VAL A 131 -11.32 11.27 4.69
CA VAL A 131 -12.71 11.33 5.16
C VAL A 131 -13.51 12.29 4.29
N VAL A 132 -12.97 13.47 3.97
CA VAL A 132 -13.63 14.42 3.05
C VAL A 132 -13.88 13.77 1.69
N ALA A 133 -12.88 13.15 1.08
CA ALA A 133 -13.05 12.45 -0.19
C ALA A 133 -14.13 11.35 -0.14
N VAL A 134 -14.18 10.57 0.94
CA VAL A 134 -15.23 9.56 1.15
C VAL A 134 -16.60 10.20 1.26
N THR A 135 -16.75 11.31 2.01
CA THR A 135 -18.05 12.00 2.12
C THR A 135 -18.58 12.48 0.78
N GLU A 136 -17.71 13.00 -0.09
CA GLU A 136 -18.09 13.39 -1.46
C GLU A 136 -18.56 12.20 -2.31
N THR A 137 -17.92 11.03 -2.17
CA THR A 137 -18.38 9.81 -2.85
C THR A 137 -19.73 9.33 -2.34
N ILE A 138 -19.98 9.42 -1.04
CA ILE A 138 -21.29 9.12 -0.44
C ILE A 138 -22.36 10.06 -1.01
N GLU A 139 -22.07 11.36 -1.15
CA GLU A 139 -23.01 12.29 -1.77
C GLU A 139 -23.29 11.96 -3.24
N LYS A 140 -22.28 11.58 -4.02
CA LYS A 140 -22.46 11.16 -5.42
C LYS A 140 -23.31 9.88 -5.51
N ILE A 141 -23.11 8.93 -4.60
CA ILE A 141 -23.94 7.72 -4.50
C ILE A 141 -25.39 8.10 -4.13
N LYS A 142 -25.60 9.01 -3.19
CA LYS A 142 -26.94 9.53 -2.84
C LYS A 142 -27.62 10.20 -4.02
N ARG A 143 -26.90 10.96 -4.86
CA ARG A 143 -27.46 11.62 -6.05
C ARG A 143 -27.95 10.61 -7.11
N GLY A 144 -27.47 9.37 -7.12
CA GLY A 144 -27.90 8.32 -8.06
C GLY A 144 -28.82 7.25 -7.46
N SER A 145 -29.08 7.27 -6.14
CA SER A 145 -29.86 6.24 -5.45
C SER A 145 -31.20 6.81 -4.98
N ILE A 146 -32.30 6.13 -5.34
CA ILE A 146 -33.64 6.53 -4.88
C ILE A 146 -33.69 6.37 -3.36
N PRO A 147 -34.09 7.41 -2.59
CA PRO A 147 -34.17 7.31 -1.13
C PRO A 147 -35.10 6.16 -0.68
N VAL A 148 -34.79 5.54 0.45
CA VAL A 148 -35.60 4.44 1.00
C VAL A 148 -37.05 4.90 1.17
N GLY A 149 -38.00 4.10 0.66
CA GLY A 149 -39.44 4.39 0.69
C GLY A 149 -39.95 5.24 -0.48
N TRP A 150 -39.06 5.80 -1.30
CA TRP A 150 -39.42 6.51 -2.52
C TRP A 150 -39.28 5.60 -3.74
N VAL A 151 -40.11 5.82 -4.77
CA VAL A 151 -40.08 5.03 -6.00
C VAL A 151 -40.40 5.87 -7.23
N GLY A 152 -39.84 5.48 -8.37
CA GLY A 152 -40.15 6.08 -9.67
C GLY A 152 -41.51 5.63 -10.22
N TYR A 153 -42.10 6.45 -11.08
CA TYR A 153 -43.42 6.17 -11.68
C TYR A 153 -43.47 4.89 -12.54
N SER A 154 -42.34 4.41 -13.05
CA SER A 154 -42.24 3.13 -13.76
C SER A 154 -42.59 1.96 -12.84
N LEU A 155 -42.05 1.93 -11.62
CA LEU A 155 -42.35 0.89 -10.64
C LEU A 155 -43.78 1.03 -10.10
N LEU A 156 -44.28 2.26 -9.90
CA LEU A 156 -45.67 2.49 -9.50
C LEU A 156 -46.67 1.97 -10.54
N LYS A 157 -46.37 2.15 -11.84
CA LYS A 157 -47.16 1.53 -12.93
C LYS A 157 -47.19 0.02 -12.78
N THR A 158 -46.05 -0.63 -12.54
CA THR A 158 -45.98 -2.09 -12.38
C THR A 158 -46.76 -2.56 -11.15
N LYS A 159 -46.66 -1.85 -10.02
CA LYS A 159 -47.32 -2.22 -8.76
C LYS A 159 -48.84 -1.99 -8.77
N SER A 160 -49.30 -0.92 -9.42
CA SER A 160 -50.74 -0.58 -9.48
C SER A 160 -51.46 -1.11 -10.72
N GLY A 161 -50.72 -1.52 -11.75
CA GLY A 161 -51.28 -1.89 -13.05
C GLY A 161 -51.87 -0.71 -13.83
N MET A 162 -51.68 0.53 -13.38
CA MET A 162 -52.16 1.74 -14.05
C MET A 162 -51.13 2.33 -15.02
N SER A 163 -51.57 3.15 -15.97
CA SER A 163 -50.64 3.90 -16.81
C SER A 163 -49.92 4.99 -16.01
N VAL A 164 -48.69 5.35 -16.41
CA VAL A 164 -47.89 6.40 -15.74
C VAL A 164 -48.65 7.72 -15.60
N PRO A 165 -49.38 8.22 -16.62
CA PRO A 165 -50.21 9.41 -16.45
C PRO A 165 -51.27 9.27 -15.35
N LYS A 166 -51.88 8.09 -15.20
CA LYS A 166 -52.86 7.84 -14.13
C LYS A 166 -52.19 7.78 -12.77
N CYS A 167 -51.00 7.20 -12.64
CA CYS A 167 -50.22 7.28 -11.41
C CYS A 167 -49.94 8.75 -11.01
N LYS A 168 -49.57 9.62 -11.97
CA LYS A 168 -49.38 11.06 -11.72
C LYS A 168 -50.68 11.75 -11.29
N ASN A 169 -51.79 11.42 -11.95
CA ASN A 169 -53.10 11.96 -11.56
C ASN A 169 -53.49 11.56 -10.14
N LEU A 170 -53.22 10.30 -9.73
CA LEU A 170 -53.48 9.84 -8.38
C LEU A 170 -52.64 10.61 -7.35
N VAL A 171 -51.34 10.76 -7.63
CA VAL A 171 -50.41 11.54 -6.81
C VAL A 171 -50.93 12.96 -6.59
N ASN A 172 -51.35 13.63 -7.66
CA ASN A 172 -51.91 14.98 -7.58
C ASN A 172 -53.26 15.04 -6.85
N ALA A 173 -54.17 14.09 -7.13
CA ALA A 173 -55.51 14.07 -6.56
C ALA A 173 -55.52 13.77 -5.05
N TYR A 174 -54.53 13.03 -4.55
CA TYR A 174 -54.40 12.63 -3.14
C TYR A 174 -53.25 13.36 -2.41
N ARG A 175 -52.57 14.31 -3.07
CA ARG A 175 -51.46 15.10 -2.52
C ARG A 175 -50.33 14.23 -1.92
N ILE A 176 -49.98 13.16 -2.62
CA ILE A 176 -48.90 12.26 -2.21
C ILE A 176 -47.57 13.00 -2.34
N PRO A 177 -46.65 12.90 -1.35
CA PRO A 177 -45.33 13.50 -1.41
C PRO A 177 -44.57 13.09 -2.68
N THR A 178 -44.08 14.09 -3.40
CA THR A 178 -43.24 13.94 -4.60
C THR A 178 -41.91 14.65 -4.42
N ASP A 179 -40.88 14.10 -5.02
CA ASP A 179 -39.55 14.72 -5.10
C ASP A 179 -38.94 14.46 -6.49
N THR A 180 -37.84 15.13 -6.81
CA THR A 180 -37.12 14.97 -8.08
C THR A 180 -35.68 14.60 -7.82
N ILE A 181 -35.25 13.46 -8.36
CA ILE A 181 -33.86 13.00 -8.30
C ILE A 181 -33.21 13.09 -9.68
N THR A 182 -31.88 13.18 -9.72
CA THR A 182 -31.12 13.18 -10.98
C THR A 182 -30.63 11.77 -11.26
N ILE A 183 -31.21 11.10 -12.25
CA ILE A 183 -30.69 9.81 -12.72
C ILE A 183 -29.68 10.01 -13.84
N MET A 184 -28.67 9.15 -13.91
CA MET A 184 -27.76 9.11 -15.06
C MET A 184 -28.32 8.13 -16.11
N THR A 185 -28.42 8.56 -17.37
CA THR A 185 -28.77 7.65 -18.47
C THR A 185 -27.58 6.73 -18.81
N PRO A 186 -27.80 5.61 -19.54
CA PRO A 186 -26.73 4.74 -20.01
C PRO A 186 -25.64 5.49 -20.80
N ASP A 187 -26.00 6.58 -21.50
CA ASP A 187 -25.08 7.46 -22.23
C ASP A 187 -24.36 8.50 -21.35
N GLY A 188 -24.51 8.42 -20.02
CA GLY A 188 -23.85 9.30 -19.06
C GLY A 188 -24.46 10.69 -18.87
N GLN A 189 -25.64 10.98 -19.45
CA GLN A 189 -26.28 12.29 -19.29
C GLN A 189 -27.18 12.34 -18.04
N PRO A 190 -27.10 13.40 -17.21
CA PRO A 190 -28.00 13.58 -16.08
C PRO A 190 -29.41 13.95 -16.55
N ARG A 191 -30.43 13.25 -16.06
CA ARG A 191 -31.84 13.57 -16.30
C ARG A 191 -32.64 13.62 -15.00
N PRO A 192 -33.51 14.62 -14.82
CA PRO A 192 -34.43 14.64 -13.69
C PRO A 192 -35.47 13.53 -13.83
N MET A 193 -35.72 12.80 -12.76
CA MET A 193 -36.81 11.83 -12.61
C MET A 193 -37.64 12.18 -11.38
N ALA A 194 -38.95 12.30 -11.57
CA ALA A 194 -39.89 12.45 -10.48
C ALA A 194 -40.10 11.11 -9.76
N ILE A 195 -40.08 11.16 -8.43
CA ILE A 195 -40.34 10.06 -7.52
C ILE A 195 -41.52 10.41 -6.61
N ALA A 196 -42.19 9.39 -6.07
CA ALA A 196 -43.26 9.55 -5.09
C ALA A 196 -43.08 8.55 -3.94
N PHE A 197 -43.60 8.89 -2.77
CA PHE A 197 -43.51 8.02 -1.59
C PHE A 197 -44.42 6.80 -1.74
N GLU A 198 -43.84 5.60 -1.70
CA GLU A 198 -44.52 4.37 -2.11
C GLU A 198 -45.70 4.02 -1.20
N ALA A 199 -45.50 4.09 0.11
CA ALA A 199 -46.51 3.66 1.08
C ALA A 199 -47.80 4.49 0.97
N GLU A 200 -47.66 5.81 0.84
CA GLU A 200 -48.79 6.73 0.66
C GLU A 200 -49.46 6.56 -0.70
N PHE A 201 -48.68 6.34 -1.76
CA PHE A 201 -49.23 6.03 -3.07
C PHE A 201 -50.09 4.77 -3.03
N MET A 202 -49.58 3.68 -2.45
CA MET A 202 -50.31 2.41 -2.40
C MET A 202 -51.53 2.47 -1.48
N ALA A 203 -51.47 3.25 -0.39
CA ALA A 203 -52.63 3.51 0.46
C ALA A 203 -53.72 4.29 -0.29
N ALA A 204 -53.36 5.37 -0.99
CA ALA A 204 -54.28 6.14 -1.81
C ALA A 204 -54.85 5.30 -2.97
N PHE A 205 -54.03 4.47 -3.60
CA PHE A 205 -54.44 3.58 -4.68
C PHE A 205 -55.50 2.57 -4.20
N ARG A 206 -55.25 1.88 -3.08
CA ARG A 206 -56.23 0.95 -2.50
C ARG A 206 -57.54 1.64 -2.14
N LYS A 207 -57.46 2.84 -1.53
CA LYS A 207 -58.65 3.63 -1.18
C LYS A 207 -59.45 4.03 -2.41
N MET A 208 -58.79 4.58 -3.43
CA MET A 208 -59.43 4.92 -4.70
C MET A 208 -60.08 3.69 -5.34
N MET A 209 -59.40 2.53 -5.35
CA MET A 209 -59.96 1.31 -5.95
C MET A 209 -61.18 0.79 -5.19
N SER A 210 -61.26 0.97 -3.86
CA SER A 210 -62.46 0.61 -3.09
C SER A 210 -63.67 1.50 -3.40
N GLU A 211 -63.44 2.73 -3.89
CA GLU A 211 -64.48 3.70 -4.27
C GLU A 211 -64.79 3.67 -5.78
N ALA A 212 -64.08 2.84 -6.57
CA ALA A 212 -64.17 2.83 -8.02
C ALA A 212 -65.25 1.86 -8.52
N GLU A 213 -66.03 2.30 -9.51
CA GLU A 213 -67.07 1.48 -10.15
C GLU A 213 -66.49 0.69 -11.33
N PRO A 214 -66.72 -0.64 -11.41
CA PRO A 214 -66.27 -1.44 -12.53
C PRO A 214 -67.08 -1.10 -13.80
N ARG A 215 -66.37 -0.93 -14.92
CA ARG A 215 -66.93 -0.70 -16.26
C ARG A 215 -66.23 -1.60 -17.29
N GLY A 216 -66.58 -2.89 -17.27
CA GLY A 216 -65.97 -3.91 -18.13
C GLY A 216 -64.49 -4.11 -17.78
N THR A 217 -63.59 -3.88 -18.75
CA THR A 217 -62.13 -3.97 -18.54
C THR A 217 -61.52 -2.72 -17.91
N ARG A 218 -62.35 -1.72 -17.59
CA ARG A 218 -61.94 -0.41 -17.05
C ARG A 218 -62.69 -0.11 -15.75
N TRP A 219 -62.23 0.92 -15.04
CA TRP A 219 -62.78 1.42 -13.79
C TRP A 219 -63.12 2.89 -13.94
N TYR A 220 -64.19 3.34 -13.28
CA TYR A 220 -64.56 4.74 -13.19
C TYR A 220 -64.45 5.23 -11.74
N HIS A 221 -63.84 6.39 -11.53
CA HIS A 221 -63.80 7.04 -10.23
C HIS A 221 -63.90 8.57 -10.40
N PRO A 222 -64.66 9.30 -9.56
CA PRO A 222 -64.94 10.73 -9.76
C PRO A 222 -63.68 11.60 -9.90
N LYS A 223 -62.62 11.30 -9.12
CA LYS A 223 -61.34 12.05 -9.18
C LYS A 223 -60.39 11.60 -10.28
N MET A 224 -60.64 10.46 -10.92
CA MET A 224 -59.69 9.78 -11.81
C MET A 224 -60.23 9.50 -13.21
N GLY A 225 -61.52 9.76 -13.42
CA GLY A 225 -62.25 9.45 -14.64
C GLY A 225 -62.22 7.94 -14.93
N ILE A 226 -62.24 7.59 -16.22
CA ILE A 226 -62.07 6.20 -16.66
C ILE A 226 -60.57 5.85 -16.68
N PHE A 227 -60.21 4.70 -16.10
CA PHE A 227 -58.84 4.18 -16.09
C PHE A 227 -58.81 2.65 -16.11
N GLN A 228 -57.62 2.06 -16.25
CA GLN A 228 -57.39 0.63 -16.20
C GLN A 228 -56.36 0.33 -15.11
N ALA A 229 -56.59 -0.72 -14.33
CA ALA A 229 -55.68 -1.22 -13.31
C ALA A 229 -55.52 -2.73 -13.51
N ILE A 230 -54.46 -3.13 -14.20
CA ILE A 230 -54.21 -4.53 -14.56
C ILE A 230 -53.73 -5.30 -13.32
N GLY A 231 -54.32 -6.47 -13.06
CA GLY A 231 -53.93 -7.30 -11.90
C GLY A 231 -54.55 -6.85 -10.57
N TRP A 232 -55.43 -5.86 -10.58
CA TRP A 232 -56.31 -5.59 -9.43
C TRP A 232 -57.40 -6.67 -9.37
N ALA A 233 -57.15 -7.73 -8.62
CA ALA A 233 -58.19 -8.61 -8.11
C ALA A 233 -58.71 -7.94 -6.84
N GLY A 234 -60.00 -7.58 -6.80
CA GLY A 234 -60.63 -7.08 -5.57
C GLY A 234 -60.30 -8.03 -4.42
N ALA A 235 -59.88 -7.46 -3.29
CA ALA A 235 -59.88 -8.19 -2.03
C ALA A 235 -61.33 -8.52 -1.63
#